data_AF-A0A4Q3AEN9-F1
#
_entry.id   AF-A0A4Q3AEN9-F1
#
_cell.length_a   1.000
_cell.length_b   1.000
_cell.length_c   1.000
_cell.angle_alpha   90.00
_cell.angle_beta   90.00
_cell.angle_gamma   90.00
#
_symmetry.space_group_name_H-M   'P 1'
#
loop_
_entity.id
_entity.type
_entity.pdbx_description
1 polymer ?
#
loop_
_entity_poly.entity_id
_entity_poly.type
_entity_poly.pdbx_seq_one_letter_code
_entity_poly.pdbx_strand_id
1 'polypeptide(L)'
;MIADILFSVGVTVASLVAVAVAIYLFLGVRYIPHRRVGIIEKLWSASGSLTEGRIIALSGEAGYQAKVLRGGLYFGYPFWKFTIHKVPLVTVAEGRIGYVYARDGQPLQPVQTLGHFADCNGFQDAVGFLQNGGQRGRQRGILREGVYAINTAVFMVITETGVHTGPISTEENRMAQFWREELQEQNGFVPVIVGNPKGKQSAEPPKPGGLAESDNVGVVTIHDGPSLEAGDVIAPEAE
;
A
#
# COMPACT_ATOMS: atom_id res chain seq x y z
N MET A 1 -47.97 -12.03 -37.17
CA MET A 1 -47.34 -13.36 -37.05
C MET A 1 -45.82 -13.27 -36.91
N ILE A 2 -45.06 -12.83 -37.93
CA ILE A 2 -43.58 -12.74 -37.82
C ILE A 2 -43.13 -11.71 -36.76
N ALA A 3 -43.79 -10.55 -36.70
CA ALA A 3 -43.48 -9.52 -35.70
C ALA A 3 -43.76 -9.98 -34.24
N ASP A 4 -44.86 -10.70 -34.02
CA ASP A 4 -45.22 -11.24 -32.70
C ASP A 4 -44.25 -12.33 -32.24
N ILE A 5 -43.77 -13.15 -33.17
CA ILE A 5 -42.75 -14.18 -32.91
C ILE A 5 -41.42 -13.51 -32.58
N LEU A 6 -40.97 -12.51 -33.35
CA LEU A 6 -39.75 -11.74 -33.07
C LEU A 6 -39.81 -11.04 -31.71
N PHE A 7 -40.96 -10.45 -31.35
CA PHE A 7 -41.15 -9.80 -30.06
C PHE A 7 -41.08 -10.79 -28.89
N SER A 8 -41.77 -11.94 -28.99
CA SER A 8 -41.76 -12.97 -27.94
C SER A 8 -40.38 -13.63 -27.79
N VAL A 9 -39.65 -13.86 -28.88
CA VAL A 9 -38.25 -14.31 -28.84
C VAL A 9 -37.35 -13.26 -28.18
N GLY A 10 -37.53 -11.97 -28.52
CA GLY A 10 -36.81 -10.88 -27.88
C GLY A 10 -37.01 -10.82 -26.36
N VAL A 11 -38.27 -10.93 -25.90
CA VAL A 11 -38.61 -10.92 -24.47
C VAL A 11 -38.04 -12.14 -23.74
N THR A 12 -38.10 -13.32 -24.35
CA THR A 12 -37.56 -14.54 -23.73
C THR A 12 -36.03 -14.50 -23.61
N VAL A 13 -35.32 -14.04 -24.65
CA VAL A 13 -33.87 -13.83 -24.59
C VAL A 13 -33.51 -12.79 -23.53
N ALA A 14 -34.21 -11.63 -23.50
CA ALA A 14 -33.96 -10.60 -22.50
C ALA A 14 -34.19 -11.11 -21.07
N SER A 15 -35.23 -11.91 -20.86
CA SER A 15 -35.54 -12.52 -19.56
C SER A 15 -34.46 -13.52 -19.13
N LEU A 16 -33.98 -14.37 -20.05
CA LEU A 16 -32.89 -15.30 -19.77
C LEU A 16 -31.59 -14.58 -19.42
N VAL A 17 -31.26 -13.50 -20.14
CA VAL A 17 -30.10 -12.67 -19.83
C VAL A 17 -30.25 -12.00 -18.46
N ALA A 18 -31.43 -11.45 -18.14
CA ALA A 18 -31.69 -10.85 -16.84
C ALA A 18 -31.53 -11.86 -15.69
N VAL A 19 -32.04 -13.09 -15.86
CA VAL A 19 -31.87 -14.17 -14.90
C VAL A 19 -30.40 -14.56 -14.74
N ALA A 20 -29.66 -14.70 -15.84
CA ALA A 20 -28.24 -15.01 -15.80
C ALA A 20 -27.42 -13.93 -15.07
N VAL A 21 -27.73 -12.65 -15.33
CA VAL A 21 -27.11 -11.51 -14.63
C VAL A 21 -27.47 -11.52 -13.14
N ALA A 22 -28.72 -11.77 -12.79
CA ALA A 22 -29.15 -11.87 -11.38
C ALA A 22 -28.41 -13.00 -10.65
N ILE A 23 -28.28 -14.17 -11.28
CA ILE A 23 -27.52 -15.31 -10.76
C ILE A 23 -26.04 -14.94 -10.57
N TYR A 24 -25.43 -14.29 -11.57
CA TYR A 24 -24.04 -13.83 -11.49
C TYR A 24 -23.81 -12.84 -10.34
N LEU A 25 -24.70 -11.86 -10.17
CA LEU A 25 -24.64 -10.88 -9.09
C LEU A 25 -24.85 -11.53 -7.73
N PHE A 26 -25.81 -12.45 -7.63
CA PHE A 26 -26.14 -13.17 -6.40
C PHE A 26 -24.99 -14.08 -5.93
N LEU A 27 -24.41 -14.87 -6.84
CA LEU A 27 -23.23 -15.69 -6.55
C LEU A 27 -21.98 -14.84 -6.26
N GLY A 28 -22.00 -13.58 -6.69
CA GLY A 28 -20.94 -12.60 -6.50
C GLY A 28 -21.07 -11.72 -5.26
N VAL A 29 -22.04 -11.96 -4.38
CA VAL A 29 -22.24 -11.17 -3.16
C VAL A 29 -21.13 -11.43 -2.16
N ARG A 30 -20.44 -10.37 -1.72
CA ARG A 30 -19.34 -10.44 -0.76
C ARG A 30 -19.42 -9.30 0.26
N TYR A 31 -19.44 -9.68 1.53
CA TYR A 31 -19.42 -8.72 2.64
C TYR A 31 -18.02 -8.61 3.26
N ILE A 32 -17.56 -7.37 3.42
CA ILE A 32 -16.30 -7.03 4.07
C ILE A 32 -16.60 -6.21 5.33
N PRO A 33 -16.20 -6.70 6.52
CA PRO A 33 -16.37 -5.95 7.75
C PRO A 33 -15.58 -4.64 7.72
N HIS A 34 -16.12 -3.58 8.34
CA HIS A 34 -15.48 -2.26 8.40
C HIS A 34 -14.10 -2.22 9.09
N ARG A 35 -13.80 -3.23 9.92
CA ARG A 35 -12.49 -3.42 10.58
C ARG A 35 -11.45 -4.17 9.72
N ARG A 36 -11.76 -4.39 8.44
CA ARG A 36 -10.92 -5.15 7.50
C ARG A 36 -10.89 -4.49 6.14
N VAL A 37 -9.88 -4.84 5.36
CA VAL A 37 -9.79 -4.55 3.94
C VAL A 37 -9.80 -5.86 3.16
N GLY A 38 -10.53 -5.87 2.04
CA GLY A 38 -10.59 -7.00 1.12
C GLY A 38 -9.52 -6.86 0.05
N ILE A 39 -8.53 -7.73 0.08
CA ILE A 39 -7.56 -7.88 -1.01
C ILE A 39 -8.17 -8.81 -2.04
N ILE A 40 -8.21 -8.36 -3.29
CA ILE A 40 -8.82 -9.09 -4.39
C ILE A 40 -7.73 -9.94 -5.06
N GLU A 41 -7.99 -11.23 -5.22
CA GLU A 41 -7.22 -12.14 -6.04
C GLU A 41 -8.12 -12.67 -7.15
N LYS A 42 -7.66 -12.56 -8.40
CA LYS A 42 -8.38 -13.02 -9.58
C LYS A 42 -7.73 -14.31 -10.09
N LEU A 43 -8.47 -15.43 -10.01
CA LEU A 43 -7.92 -16.77 -10.30
C LEU A 43 -7.61 -16.97 -11.79
N TRP A 44 -8.39 -16.35 -12.68
CA TRP A 44 -8.18 -16.42 -14.12
C TRP A 44 -8.72 -15.16 -14.81
N SER A 45 -8.12 -14.82 -15.94
CA SER A 45 -8.53 -13.69 -16.77
C SER A 45 -8.40 -14.03 -18.25
N ALA A 46 -9.33 -13.54 -19.06
CA ALA A 46 -9.22 -13.63 -20.53
C ALA A 46 -8.08 -12.74 -21.07
N SER A 47 -7.68 -11.71 -20.31
CA SER A 47 -6.58 -10.81 -20.66
C SER A 47 -5.19 -11.41 -20.43
N GLY A 48 -5.10 -12.64 -19.89
CA GLY A 48 -3.84 -13.33 -19.62
C GLY A 48 -3.33 -13.21 -18.18
N SER A 49 -2.07 -13.63 -18.01
CA SER A 49 -1.30 -13.59 -16.75
C SER A 49 -0.43 -12.33 -16.67
N LEU A 50 0.08 -12.04 -15.48
CA LEU A 50 1.05 -10.98 -15.25
C LEU A 50 2.28 -11.13 -16.15
N THR A 51 2.71 -10.02 -16.74
CA THR A 51 3.92 -9.91 -17.56
C THR A 51 5.08 -9.30 -16.75
N GLU A 52 6.31 -9.46 -17.25
CA GLU A 52 7.48 -8.67 -16.81
C GLU A 52 7.91 -8.81 -15.33
N GLY A 53 7.59 -9.93 -14.68
CA GLY A 53 7.99 -10.17 -13.29
C GLY A 53 7.27 -9.31 -12.26
N ARG A 54 6.17 -8.65 -12.66
CA ARG A 54 5.21 -8.02 -11.75
C ARG A 54 4.42 -9.09 -11.00
N ILE A 55 4.01 -8.77 -9.79
CA ILE A 55 3.21 -9.67 -8.94
C ILE A 55 1.81 -9.12 -8.65
N ILE A 56 1.56 -7.84 -9.00
CA ILE A 56 0.30 -7.14 -8.79
C ILE A 56 -0.31 -6.75 -10.14
N ALA A 57 -1.56 -7.14 -10.35
CA ALA A 57 -2.36 -6.81 -11.53
C ALA A 57 -2.93 -5.40 -11.42
N LEU A 58 -2.70 -4.61 -12.47
CA LEU A 58 -3.21 -3.24 -12.62
C LEU A 58 -4.40 -3.17 -13.57
N SER A 59 -4.37 -3.98 -14.63
CA SER A 59 -5.30 -3.87 -15.76
C SER A 59 -6.29 -5.04 -15.83
N GLY A 60 -6.52 -5.70 -14.69
CA GLY A 60 -7.43 -6.85 -14.61
C GLY A 60 -6.83 -8.14 -15.13
N GLU A 61 -5.50 -8.29 -15.16
CA GLU A 61 -4.85 -9.59 -15.34
C GLU A 61 -5.22 -10.58 -14.22
N ALA A 62 -4.90 -11.87 -14.41
CA ALA A 62 -4.96 -12.84 -13.32
C ALA A 62 -3.94 -12.49 -12.22
N GLY A 63 -4.25 -12.82 -10.97
CA GLY A 63 -3.40 -12.56 -9.79
C GLY A 63 -3.99 -11.56 -8.80
N TYR A 64 -3.17 -11.16 -7.82
CA TYR A 64 -3.53 -10.14 -6.83
C TYR A 64 -3.75 -8.79 -7.50
N GLN A 65 -4.89 -8.16 -7.25
CA GLN A 65 -5.20 -6.86 -7.85
C GLN A 65 -4.66 -5.72 -6.97
N ALA A 66 -4.23 -4.63 -7.60
CA ALA A 66 -3.83 -3.42 -6.90
C ALA A 66 -5.01 -2.78 -6.13
N LYS A 67 -6.21 -2.82 -6.71
CA LYS A 67 -7.42 -2.28 -6.08
C LYS A 67 -7.87 -3.15 -4.90
N VAL A 68 -8.23 -2.49 -3.80
CA VAL A 68 -8.81 -3.12 -2.62
C VAL A 68 -10.28 -2.79 -2.45
N LEU A 69 -10.97 -3.62 -1.70
CA LEU A 69 -12.35 -3.40 -1.27
C LEU A 69 -12.37 -2.92 0.18
N ARG A 70 -13.03 -1.79 0.43
CA ARG A 70 -13.21 -1.23 1.78
C ARG A 70 -14.35 -1.97 2.49
N GLY A 71 -14.67 -1.55 3.72
CA GLY A 71 -15.84 -2.08 4.42
C GLY A 71 -17.13 -1.84 3.62
N GLY A 72 -17.96 -2.87 3.45
CA GLY A 72 -19.18 -2.76 2.67
C GLY A 72 -19.65 -4.07 2.04
N LEU A 73 -20.76 -3.96 1.31
CA LEU A 73 -21.35 -5.04 0.51
C LEU A 73 -20.96 -4.83 -0.95
N TYR A 74 -20.40 -5.86 -1.57
CA TYR A 74 -19.98 -5.86 -2.97
C TYR A 74 -20.70 -6.96 -3.74
N PHE A 75 -20.94 -6.71 -5.02
CA PHE A 75 -21.53 -7.64 -5.98
C PHE A 75 -20.54 -7.89 -7.13
N GLY A 76 -20.72 -8.98 -7.88
CA GLY A 76 -19.89 -9.28 -9.05
C GLY A 76 -18.52 -9.88 -8.74
N TYR A 77 -18.33 -10.43 -7.53
CA TYR A 77 -17.13 -11.19 -7.14
C TYR A 77 -17.43 -12.69 -6.94
N PRO A 78 -17.82 -13.41 -8.00
CA PRO A 78 -18.16 -14.83 -7.89
C PRO A 78 -16.97 -15.67 -7.44
N PHE A 79 -17.22 -16.66 -6.59
CA PHE A 79 -16.19 -17.47 -5.93
C PHE A 79 -15.33 -18.32 -6.86
N TRP A 80 -15.81 -18.68 -8.06
CA TRP A 80 -15.01 -19.41 -9.05
C TRP A 80 -14.01 -18.54 -9.81
N LYS A 81 -14.11 -17.20 -9.70
CA LYS A 81 -13.21 -16.26 -10.39
C LYS A 81 -12.41 -15.39 -9.43
N PHE A 82 -12.98 -15.07 -8.27
CA PHE A 82 -12.37 -14.16 -7.30
C PHE A 82 -12.29 -14.77 -5.89
N THR A 83 -11.09 -14.70 -5.33
CA THR A 83 -10.83 -14.92 -3.92
C THR A 83 -10.67 -13.55 -3.25
N ILE A 84 -11.32 -13.36 -2.10
CA ILE A 84 -11.21 -12.10 -1.33
C ILE A 84 -10.59 -12.43 0.01
N HIS A 85 -9.35 -11.98 0.20
CA HIS A 85 -8.61 -12.12 1.44
C HIS A 85 -8.96 -10.96 2.36
N LYS A 86 -9.61 -11.26 3.50
CA LYS A 86 -10.05 -10.24 4.47
C LYS A 86 -8.97 -10.05 5.51
N VAL A 87 -8.12 -9.04 5.33
CA VAL A 87 -7.02 -8.72 6.25
C VAL A 87 -7.42 -7.58 7.19
N PRO A 88 -6.89 -7.52 8.44
CA PRO A 88 -7.17 -6.41 9.33
C PRO A 88 -6.63 -5.09 8.76
N LEU A 89 -7.23 -3.97 9.18
CA LEU A 89 -6.65 -2.65 8.92
C LEU A 89 -5.29 -2.54 9.59
N VAL A 90 -4.40 -1.76 8.98
CA VAL A 90 -3.09 -1.45 9.53
C VAL A 90 -3.27 -0.33 10.55
N THR A 91 -2.84 -0.55 11.78
CA THR A 91 -2.95 0.44 12.85
C THR A 91 -1.55 0.81 13.34
N VAL A 92 -1.23 2.09 13.29
CA VAL A 92 0.00 2.65 13.88
C VAL A 92 -0.40 3.34 15.18
N ALA A 93 0.24 2.97 16.28
CA ALA A 93 -0.04 3.50 17.60
C ALA A 93 0.27 5.01 17.68
N GLU A 94 -0.36 5.68 18.64
CA GLU A 94 -0.16 7.12 18.86
C GLU A 94 1.30 7.45 19.19
N GLY A 95 1.82 8.51 18.56
CA GLY A 95 3.21 8.92 18.74
C GLY A 95 4.23 7.94 18.16
N ARG A 96 3.79 6.94 17.38
CA ARG A 96 4.66 5.96 16.73
C ARG A 96 4.58 6.09 15.21
N ILE A 97 5.58 5.54 14.54
CA ILE A 97 5.64 5.44 13.08
C ILE A 97 5.60 3.99 12.62
N GLY A 98 5.18 3.77 11.38
CA GLY A 98 5.22 2.48 10.70
C GLY A 98 6.12 2.53 9.47
N TYR A 99 6.85 1.44 9.23
CA TYR A 99 7.70 1.28 8.05
C TYR A 99 6.98 0.50 6.96
N VAL A 100 7.26 0.84 5.70
CA VAL A 100 6.60 0.22 4.55
C VAL A 100 7.64 -0.41 3.62
N TYR A 101 7.35 -1.62 3.17
CA TYR A 101 8.09 -2.32 2.13
C TYR A 101 7.14 -2.62 0.97
N ALA A 102 7.44 -2.11 -0.22
CA ALA A 102 6.67 -2.37 -1.42
C ALA A 102 7.20 -3.63 -2.11
N ARG A 103 6.34 -4.60 -2.42
CA ARG A 103 6.74 -5.82 -3.11
C ARG A 103 6.83 -5.67 -4.62
N ASP A 104 6.08 -4.72 -5.16
CA ASP A 104 5.98 -4.46 -6.59
C ASP A 104 6.15 -2.97 -6.87
N GLY A 105 6.44 -2.65 -8.12
CA GLY A 105 6.84 -1.32 -8.57
C GLY A 105 8.10 -1.40 -9.42
N GLN A 106 8.60 -0.23 -9.82
CA GLN A 106 9.84 -0.14 -10.58
C GLN A 106 11.02 -0.70 -9.78
N PRO A 107 12.01 -1.33 -10.42
CA PRO A 107 13.21 -1.79 -9.73
C PRO A 107 13.96 -0.59 -9.14
N LEU A 108 14.57 -0.80 -7.96
CA LEU A 108 15.56 0.14 -7.41
C LEU A 108 16.75 0.23 -8.36
N GLN A 109 17.36 1.42 -8.43
CA GLN A 109 18.65 1.57 -9.08
C GLN A 109 19.73 0.82 -8.27
N PRO A 110 20.80 0.30 -8.90
CA PRO A 110 21.79 -0.54 -8.22
C PRO A 110 22.41 0.06 -6.95
N VAL A 111 22.53 1.38 -6.88
CA VAL A 111 23.14 2.11 -5.75
C VAL A 111 22.08 2.62 -4.74
N GLN A 112 20.81 2.53 -5.08
CA GLN A 112 19.71 3.06 -4.28
C GLN A 112 19.26 2.06 -3.21
N THR A 113 19.23 2.49 -1.94
CA THR A 113 18.83 1.60 -0.83
C THR A 113 17.34 1.66 -0.52
N LEU A 114 16.73 2.85 -0.61
CA LEU A 114 15.31 3.07 -0.30
C LEU A 114 14.54 3.53 -1.54
N GLY A 115 13.40 2.90 -1.79
CA GLY A 115 12.49 3.19 -2.88
C GLY A 115 11.84 4.57 -2.76
N HIS A 116 11.67 5.19 -3.92
CA HIS A 116 10.99 6.46 -4.07
C HIS A 116 9.52 6.36 -3.64
N PHE A 117 9.11 7.31 -2.80
CA PHE A 117 7.73 7.46 -2.37
C PHE A 117 6.95 8.25 -3.44
N ALA A 118 6.16 7.54 -4.24
CA ALA A 118 5.21 8.15 -5.16
C ALA A 118 3.94 8.63 -4.41
N ASP A 119 3.27 9.65 -4.96
CA ASP A 119 1.99 10.11 -4.39
C ASP A 119 0.92 9.01 -4.52
N CYS A 120 0.46 8.52 -3.37
CA CYS A 120 -0.41 7.35 -3.24
C CYS A 120 -1.30 7.39 -1.99
N ASN A 121 -1.60 8.59 -1.47
CA ASN A 121 -2.43 8.78 -0.28
C ASN A 121 -1.96 7.92 0.93
N GLY A 122 -0.66 7.95 1.21
CA GLY A 122 -0.06 7.18 2.31
C GLY A 122 -0.19 5.67 2.14
N PHE A 123 0.17 5.14 0.95
CA PHE A 123 0.12 3.71 0.60
C PHE A 123 -1.29 3.08 0.59
N GLN A 124 -2.34 3.89 0.69
CA GLN A 124 -3.73 3.44 0.58
C GLN A 124 -4.19 3.29 -0.88
N ASP A 125 -3.54 4.01 -1.80
CA ASP A 125 -3.77 3.89 -3.23
C ASP A 125 -2.60 3.17 -3.93
N ALA A 126 -2.67 1.83 -3.95
CA ALA A 126 -1.67 1.02 -4.63
C ALA A 126 -1.67 1.20 -6.16
N VAL A 127 -2.80 1.61 -6.76
CA VAL A 127 -2.88 1.87 -8.20
C VAL A 127 -2.08 3.13 -8.52
N GLY A 128 -2.33 4.22 -7.77
CA GLY A 128 -1.57 5.45 -7.87
C GLY A 128 -0.07 5.23 -7.64
N PHE A 129 0.31 4.47 -6.60
CA PHE A 129 1.72 4.14 -6.35
C PHE A 129 2.40 3.48 -7.56
N LEU A 130 1.79 2.43 -8.12
CA LEU A 130 2.40 1.68 -9.22
C LEU A 130 2.38 2.45 -10.55
N GLN A 131 1.37 3.30 -10.78
CA GLN A 131 1.27 4.13 -11.99
C GLN A 131 2.18 5.36 -11.95
N ASN A 132 2.41 5.94 -10.77
CA ASN A 132 3.20 7.15 -10.57
C ASN A 132 4.69 6.89 -10.33
N GLY A 133 5.20 5.72 -10.75
CA GLY A 133 6.63 5.39 -10.66
C GLY A 133 7.10 4.96 -9.26
N GLY A 134 6.21 4.46 -8.41
CA GLY A 134 6.59 3.85 -7.14
C GLY A 134 7.56 2.69 -7.35
N GLN A 135 8.59 2.62 -6.49
CA GLN A 135 9.66 1.64 -6.60
C GLN A 135 9.46 0.49 -5.60
N ARG A 136 9.77 -0.75 -5.99
CA ARG A 136 9.76 -1.90 -5.08
C ARG A 136 10.91 -1.82 -4.07
N GLY A 137 10.75 -2.47 -2.92
CA GLY A 137 11.72 -2.52 -1.81
C GLY A 137 11.30 -1.70 -0.59
N ARG A 138 12.25 -1.46 0.32
CA ARG A 138 12.04 -0.61 1.52
C ARG A 138 11.74 0.82 1.08
N GLN A 139 10.73 1.45 1.63
CA GLN A 139 10.29 2.77 1.18
C GLN A 139 10.90 3.91 2.00
N ARG A 140 11.15 5.06 1.37
CA ARG A 140 11.46 6.31 2.09
C ARG A 140 10.26 6.87 2.87
N GLY A 141 9.06 6.60 2.36
CA GLY A 141 7.81 7.00 3.01
C GLY A 141 7.54 6.18 4.26
N ILE A 142 7.04 6.85 5.30
CA ILE A 142 6.61 6.25 6.57
C ILE A 142 5.09 6.41 6.74
N LEU A 143 4.51 5.56 7.58
CA LEU A 143 3.16 5.75 8.10
C LEU A 143 3.25 6.47 9.45
N ARG A 144 2.41 7.48 9.63
CA ARG A 144 2.22 8.15 10.93
C ARG A 144 1.16 7.41 11.75
N GLU A 145 0.92 7.88 12.96
CA GLU A 145 -0.17 7.38 13.80
C GLU A 145 -1.52 7.43 13.07
N GLY A 146 -2.31 6.35 13.18
CA GLY A 146 -3.58 6.25 12.49
C GLY A 146 -3.97 4.84 12.07
N VAL A 147 -5.11 4.74 11.38
CA VAL A 147 -5.65 3.47 10.85
C VAL A 147 -5.75 3.57 9.34
N TYR A 148 -5.14 2.63 8.64
CA TYR A 148 -5.01 2.63 7.19
C TYR A 148 -5.59 1.35 6.58
N ALA A 149 -6.33 1.47 5.48
CA ALA A 149 -6.71 0.31 4.68
C ALA A 149 -5.74 0.18 3.51
N ILE A 150 -4.65 -0.53 3.78
CA ILE A 150 -3.54 -0.74 2.86
C ILE A 150 -3.71 -2.08 2.15
N ASN A 151 -3.36 -2.13 0.87
CA ASN A 151 -3.27 -3.39 0.15
C ASN A 151 -2.04 -4.16 0.63
N THR A 152 -2.21 -5.03 1.63
CA THR A 152 -1.08 -5.78 2.19
C THR A 152 -0.58 -6.89 1.28
N ALA A 153 -1.12 -7.07 0.06
CA ALA A 153 -0.46 -7.87 -0.98
C ALA A 153 0.63 -7.06 -1.69
N VAL A 154 0.47 -5.73 -1.82
CA VAL A 154 1.44 -4.82 -2.44
C VAL A 154 2.44 -4.31 -1.41
N PHE A 155 1.95 -3.91 -0.24
CA PHE A 155 2.75 -3.26 0.80
C PHE A 155 2.78 -4.11 2.07
N MET A 156 3.96 -4.58 2.43
CA MET A 156 4.21 -5.04 3.79
C MET A 156 4.36 -3.83 4.70
N VAL A 157 3.66 -3.82 5.82
CA VAL A 157 3.81 -2.78 6.85
C VAL A 157 4.34 -3.38 8.13
N ILE A 158 5.36 -2.74 8.70
CA ILE A 158 5.95 -3.11 9.98
C ILE A 158 5.65 -1.98 10.96
N THR A 159 4.93 -2.32 12.03
CA THR A 159 4.59 -1.40 13.13
C THR A 159 5.14 -1.95 14.44
N GLU A 160 5.19 -1.13 15.49
CA GLU A 160 5.56 -1.61 16.83
C GLU A 160 4.65 -2.76 17.28
N THR A 161 3.34 -2.63 17.04
CA THR A 161 2.33 -3.61 17.49
C THR A 161 2.34 -4.91 16.72
N GLY A 162 2.93 -4.92 15.52
CA GLY A 162 2.99 -6.11 14.69
C GLY A 162 3.30 -5.85 13.22
N VAL A 163 3.37 -6.95 12.47
CA VAL A 163 3.67 -6.98 11.05
C VAL A 163 2.39 -7.30 10.26
N HIS A 164 2.16 -6.55 9.17
CA HIS A 164 1.05 -6.71 8.25
C HIS A 164 1.56 -7.05 6.85
N THR A 165 1.53 -8.34 6.51
CA THR A 165 2.10 -8.91 5.27
C THR A 165 1.03 -9.48 4.32
N GLY A 166 -0.22 -9.54 4.75
CA GLY A 166 -1.31 -10.10 3.93
C GLY A 166 -1.21 -11.61 3.71
N PRO A 167 -1.84 -12.13 2.64
CA PRO A 167 -1.93 -13.57 2.36
C PRO A 167 -0.65 -14.17 1.72
N ILE A 168 0.51 -13.51 1.87
CA ILE A 168 1.76 -13.88 1.19
C ILE A 168 2.70 -14.66 2.14
N SER A 169 3.74 -15.28 1.57
CA SER A 169 4.56 -16.38 2.11
C SER A 169 4.96 -16.30 3.59
N THR A 170 4.99 -17.47 4.25
CA THR A 170 5.44 -17.61 5.64
C THR A 170 6.88 -17.14 5.87
N GLU A 171 7.75 -17.27 4.86
CA GLU A 171 9.16 -16.86 4.97
C GLU A 171 9.30 -15.35 5.04
N GLU A 172 8.53 -14.63 4.22
CA GLU A 172 8.50 -13.18 4.25
C GLU A 172 7.97 -12.66 5.60
N ASN A 173 7.00 -13.38 6.20
CA ASN A 173 6.52 -13.06 7.55
C ASN A 173 7.62 -13.20 8.60
N ARG A 174 8.47 -14.23 8.50
CA ARG A 174 9.60 -14.42 9.43
C ARG A 174 10.63 -13.30 9.28
N MET A 175 11.01 -12.98 8.03
CA MET A 175 11.95 -11.89 7.74
C MET A 175 11.43 -10.54 8.29
N ALA A 176 10.14 -10.27 8.09
CA ALA A 176 9.52 -9.04 8.56
C ALA A 176 9.41 -8.97 10.08
N GLN A 177 9.20 -10.11 10.77
CA GLN A 177 9.23 -10.17 12.23
C GLN A 177 10.64 -9.92 12.76
N PHE A 178 11.65 -10.50 12.13
CA PHE A 178 13.05 -10.24 12.47
C PHE A 178 13.40 -8.74 12.33
N TRP A 179 13.03 -8.10 11.22
CA TRP A 179 13.21 -6.65 11.07
C TRP A 179 12.43 -5.82 12.09
N ARG A 180 11.23 -6.26 12.49
CA ARG A 180 10.45 -5.58 13.54
C ARG A 180 11.19 -5.62 14.88
N GLU A 181 11.78 -6.76 15.23
CA GLU A 181 12.56 -6.94 16.47
C GLU A 181 13.79 -6.04 16.47
N GLU A 182 14.55 -6.02 15.37
CA GLU A 182 15.72 -5.13 15.22
C GLU A 182 15.34 -3.64 15.35
N LEU A 183 14.25 -3.22 14.70
CA LEU A 183 13.72 -1.87 14.84
C LEU A 183 13.27 -1.56 16.26
N GLN A 184 12.71 -2.54 16.96
CA GLN A 184 12.26 -2.36 18.34
C GLN A 184 13.45 -2.20 19.30
N GLU A 185 14.52 -2.98 19.13
CA GLU A 185 15.76 -2.85 19.89
C GLU A 185 16.41 -1.47 19.70
N GLN A 186 16.31 -0.90 18.50
CA GLN A 186 16.88 0.40 18.16
C GLN A 186 15.94 1.59 18.44
N ASN A 187 14.78 1.37 19.08
CA ASN A 187 13.73 2.39 19.24
C ASN A 187 13.25 3.03 17.92
N GLY A 188 13.35 2.31 16.80
CA GLY A 188 13.04 2.82 15.46
C GLY A 188 11.58 3.26 15.27
N PHE A 189 10.64 2.72 16.05
CA PHE A 189 9.23 3.13 15.96
C PHE A 189 8.93 4.47 16.64
N VAL A 190 9.87 5.04 17.40
CA VAL A 190 9.70 6.32 18.08
C VAL A 190 10.27 7.44 17.20
N PRO A 191 9.43 8.32 16.63
CA PRO A 191 9.91 9.42 15.83
C PRO A 191 10.67 10.44 16.69
N VAL A 192 11.78 10.95 16.16
CA VAL A 192 12.46 12.11 16.74
C VAL A 192 11.74 13.37 16.29
N ILE A 193 11.17 14.10 17.25
CA ILE A 193 10.46 15.35 17.00
C ILE A 193 11.43 16.50 17.28
N VAL A 194 11.73 17.28 16.24
CA VAL A 194 12.52 18.51 16.36
C VAL A 194 11.56 19.70 16.48
N GLY A 195 11.68 20.48 17.55
CA GLY A 195 10.79 21.60 17.88
C GLY A 195 10.12 21.43 19.24
N ASN A 196 9.32 22.41 19.66
CA ASN A 196 8.66 22.37 20.97
C ASN A 196 7.45 21.40 20.92
N PRO A 197 7.47 20.25 21.64
CA PRO A 197 6.32 19.37 21.71
C PRO A 197 5.18 20.13 22.40
N LYS A 198 4.04 20.30 21.72
CA LYS A 198 2.87 21.03 22.24
C LYS A 198 2.58 20.61 23.70
N GLY A 199 2.82 21.51 24.65
CA GLY A 199 2.53 21.28 26.07
C GLY A 199 3.21 22.23 27.06
N LYS A 200 4.37 22.80 26.72
CA LYS A 200 4.98 23.88 27.52
C LYS A 200 4.95 25.16 26.71
N GLN A 201 3.86 25.92 26.83
CA GLN A 201 3.92 27.35 26.53
C GLN A 201 4.95 27.92 27.49
N SER A 202 6.09 28.39 26.97
CA SER A 202 7.02 29.19 27.75
C SER A 202 6.18 30.34 28.34
N ALA A 203 6.06 30.38 29.67
CA ALA A 203 5.23 31.36 30.37
C ALA A 203 5.76 32.80 30.23
N GLU A 204 6.91 32.97 29.58
CA GLU A 204 7.60 34.23 29.37
C GLU A 204 7.53 34.64 27.89
N PRO A 205 7.08 35.88 27.59
CA PRO A 205 7.14 36.40 26.24
C PRO A 205 8.59 36.46 25.74
N PRO A 206 8.84 36.19 24.44
CA PRO A 206 10.19 36.15 23.89
C PRO A 206 10.89 37.50 24.10
N LYS A 207 12.12 37.48 24.62
CA LYS A 207 12.94 38.68 24.76
C LYS A 207 13.16 39.31 23.38
N PRO A 208 13.00 40.63 23.21
CA PRO A 208 13.23 41.28 21.92
C PRO A 208 14.69 41.07 21.50
N GLY A 209 14.90 40.37 20.37
CA GLY A 209 16.22 40.05 19.83
C GLY A 209 16.82 38.70 20.26
N GLY A 210 16.13 37.89 21.08
CA GLY A 210 16.54 36.52 21.40
C GLY A 210 15.85 35.49 20.50
N LEU A 211 16.56 34.42 20.13
CA LEU A 211 15.96 33.24 19.49
C LEU A 211 14.91 32.64 20.43
N ALA A 212 13.76 32.24 19.90
CA ALA A 212 12.74 31.61 20.72
C ALA A 212 13.21 30.20 21.14
N GLU A 213 12.81 29.72 22.32
CA GLU A 213 13.08 28.35 22.79
C GLU A 213 12.47 27.27 21.85
N SER A 214 11.59 27.70 20.94
CA SER A 214 11.03 26.91 19.84
C SER A 214 11.89 26.83 18.58
N ASP A 215 12.95 27.63 18.46
CA ASP A 215 13.82 27.68 17.28
C ASP A 215 14.91 26.59 17.35
N ASN A 216 14.48 25.33 17.25
CA ASN A 216 15.37 24.18 17.23
C ASN A 216 15.73 23.80 15.79
N VAL A 217 17.03 23.77 15.48
CA VAL A 217 17.55 23.25 14.22
C VAL A 217 18.03 21.81 14.45
N GLY A 218 17.43 20.86 13.74
CA GLY A 218 17.91 19.49 13.67
C GLY A 218 18.64 19.27 12.34
N VAL A 219 19.91 18.88 12.41
CA VAL A 219 20.67 18.47 11.23
C VAL A 219 20.69 16.95 11.18
N VAL A 220 20.07 16.37 10.16
CA VAL A 220 20.07 14.91 9.92
C VAL A 220 20.83 14.67 8.64
N THR A 221 22.00 14.05 8.74
CA THR A 221 22.78 13.60 7.59
C THR A 221 22.49 12.13 7.34
N ILE A 222 21.97 11.81 6.15
CA ILE A 222 21.83 10.43 5.67
C ILE A 222 22.82 10.20 4.53
N HIS A 223 23.40 9.01 4.45
CA HIS A 223 24.25 8.61 3.32
C HIS A 223 23.45 8.11 2.10
N ASP A 224 22.11 8.19 2.12
CA ASP A 224 21.26 7.76 1.01
C ASP A 224 20.91 8.96 0.12
N GLY A 225 21.52 9.01 -1.07
CA GLY A 225 21.31 10.02 -2.10
C GLY A 225 21.78 9.50 -3.45
N PRO A 226 21.36 10.09 -4.58
CA PRO A 226 21.96 9.77 -5.87
C PRO A 226 23.47 10.00 -5.78
N SER A 227 24.25 9.07 -6.31
CA SER A 227 25.70 9.25 -6.45
C SER A 227 25.96 10.53 -7.22
N LEU A 228 27.03 11.25 -6.87
CA LEU A 228 27.56 12.30 -7.73
C LEU A 228 27.84 11.71 -9.13
N GLU A 229 27.54 12.46 -10.19
CA GLU A 229 27.89 12.02 -11.54
C GLU A 229 29.41 11.87 -11.63
N ALA A 230 29.91 11.01 -12.52
CA ALA A 230 31.35 10.68 -12.61
C ALA A 230 32.26 11.91 -12.83
N GLY A 231 31.71 13.05 -13.25
CA GLY A 231 32.43 14.34 -13.39
C GLY A 231 32.44 15.22 -12.14
N ASP A 232 31.61 14.93 -11.14
CA ASP A 232 31.46 15.71 -9.91
C ASP A 232 32.29 15.13 -8.75
N VAL A 233 32.86 13.93 -8.92
CA VAL A 233 33.74 13.29 -7.94
C VAL A 233 35.17 13.78 -8.15
N ILE A 234 35.63 14.67 -7.26
CA ILE A 234 36.99 15.25 -7.32
C ILE A 234 38.07 14.23 -6.89
N ALA A 235 37.69 13.11 -6.27
CA ALA A 235 38.60 12.06 -5.83
C ALA A 235 38.66 10.90 -6.84
N PRO A 236 39.85 10.30 -7.09
CA PRO A 236 39.95 9.12 -7.94
C PRO A 236 39.17 7.95 -7.33
N GLU A 237 38.45 7.20 -8.17
CA GLU A 237 37.81 5.94 -7.77
C GLU A 237 38.90 4.99 -7.26
N ALA A 238 38.75 4.49 -6.03
CA ALA A 238 39.66 3.51 -5.50
C ALA A 238 39.41 2.17 -6.21
N GLU A 239 40.44 1.67 -6.91
CA GLU A 239 40.49 0.33 -7.54
C GLU A 239 40.31 -0.81 -6.52
#